data_AF-A0A2R3ITI7-F1
#
_entry.id   AF-A0A2R3ITI7-F1
#
_cell.length_a   1.000
_cell.length_b   1.000
_cell.length_c   1.000
_cell.angle_alpha   90.00
_cell.angle_beta   90.00
_cell.angle_gamma   90.00
#
_symmetry.space_group_name_H-M   'P 1'
#
loop_
_entity.id
_entity.type
_entity.pdbx_description
1 polymer ?
#
loop_
_entity_poly.entity_id
_entity_poly.type
_entity_poly.pdbx_seq_one_letter_code
_entity_poly.pdbx_strand_id
1 'polypeptide(L)'
;MGKKSANKFGPQQVPAAAAVSRPSLEKQLHTWEASFESASKVYQSFDMSMSIHVEQDWLLSVLERFQAEGDTDLARWIERFADFCKELVKLKERLHEEYAERWDQANNLVVGIGSREQALAEQQDAFATAKAAFDQAKATFEDEQAQLARKKSELLDAERSLNLREANAQAGFVEQNEQALRQLEGRQQQLIKQQESSLRELQDEKRKLDAELAQAARRLAEIKYNCSEEESERIKQLDDREHEIKQSKMELDRARSRMDREWADIKATQANIEQRVAAEMEAERASHERAIAKLESQRESAWNKADELKEKLADLQELAQALGDQSAADILGQLDELKRENAMLKRSLEQSDTSELQREIDYLRSSKADLERDLAVIRPELDESRRELSSKRVASTELEAVAREKRVLEHHKNLLSAQIDELGGRIEHLTNAQKTKTPFPAMSLMDSGMEYRASMEHESVPGLKQFAEELQHRIATAEEQVELFYPLKDIRLLLGGLAMSQLHVFQGISGTGKTSLAKAFAKAMGGFCTDIAVQAGWRDRDDLLGHYNAFERRFYEKDCLQALYRAQTPRWSLRRGMQ
;
A
#
# COMPACT_ATOMS: atom_id res chain seq x y z
N MET A 1 9.14 -11.17 119.18
CA MET A 1 9.41 -12.58 119.53
C MET A 1 10.85 -12.61 120.07
N GLY A 2 11.19 -12.61 121.36
CA GLY A 2 10.60 -13.32 122.50
C GLY A 2 11.37 -14.62 122.74
N LYS A 3 12.38 -14.60 123.64
CA LYS A 3 13.07 -15.68 124.43
C LYS A 3 14.50 -15.19 124.77
N LYS A 4 14.85 -14.59 125.93
CA LYS A 4 14.91 -15.03 127.35
C LYS A 4 15.67 -16.34 127.61
N SER A 5 16.86 -16.23 128.24
CA SER A 5 17.37 -16.93 129.46
C SER A 5 18.90 -17.11 129.40
N ALA A 6 19.73 -17.08 130.45
CA ALA A 6 19.74 -16.52 131.81
C ALA A 6 21.17 -16.80 132.38
N ASN A 7 21.72 -15.87 133.17
CA ASN A 7 22.96 -16.00 133.96
C ASN A 7 22.95 -17.18 134.95
N LYS A 8 24.15 -17.66 135.33
CA LYS A 8 24.46 -18.12 136.72
C LYS A 8 25.97 -18.30 136.97
N PHE A 9 26.53 -17.45 137.86
CA PHE A 9 27.76 -17.65 138.64
C PHE A 9 27.43 -18.36 139.97
N GLY A 10 28.41 -19.08 140.55
CA GLY A 10 28.39 -19.57 141.94
C GLY A 10 29.68 -20.33 142.32
N PRO A 11 30.13 -20.35 143.60
CA PRO A 11 31.53 -20.08 143.96
C PRO A 11 32.36 -21.21 144.63
N GLN A 12 33.68 -21.00 144.62
CA GLN A 12 34.77 -21.30 145.59
C GLN A 12 34.85 -22.63 146.38
N GLN A 13 36.08 -23.17 146.47
CA GLN A 13 36.69 -23.67 147.73
C GLN A 13 38.22 -23.87 147.62
N VAL A 14 38.95 -23.59 148.71
CA VAL A 14 40.41 -23.76 148.93
C VAL A 14 40.61 -24.66 150.16
N PRO A 15 41.67 -25.49 150.23
CA PRO A 15 42.35 -25.78 151.51
C PRO A 15 43.90 -25.69 151.38
N ALA A 16 44.62 -24.94 152.23
CA ALA A 16 45.11 -25.21 153.60
C ALA A 16 46.51 -25.87 153.66
N ALA A 17 47.45 -25.19 154.33
CA ALA A 17 48.90 -25.42 154.36
C ALA A 17 49.38 -26.35 155.50
N ALA A 18 50.51 -27.05 155.32
CA ALA A 18 51.19 -27.88 156.32
C ALA A 18 52.70 -27.58 156.42
N ALA A 19 53.24 -27.75 157.62
CA ALA A 19 54.55 -27.29 158.10
C ALA A 19 55.79 -27.90 157.39
N VAL A 20 56.87 -27.10 157.36
CA VAL A 20 58.10 -27.24 156.56
C VAL A 20 59.22 -27.84 157.42
N SER A 21 59.73 -29.03 157.06
CA SER A 21 60.90 -29.69 157.67
C SER A 21 62.09 -29.65 156.70
N ARG A 22 63.32 -29.43 157.19
CA ARG A 22 64.60 -29.26 156.44
C ARG A 22 64.70 -29.69 154.95
N PRO A 23 64.27 -30.89 154.48
CA PRO A 23 64.23 -31.23 153.05
C PRO A 23 63.26 -30.39 152.17
N SER A 24 62.39 -29.53 152.74
CA SER A 24 61.47 -28.67 151.97
C SER A 24 62.05 -27.30 151.58
N LEU A 25 63.13 -26.84 152.23
CA LEU A 25 63.76 -25.54 151.94
C LEU A 25 64.57 -25.56 150.62
N GLU A 26 65.26 -26.65 150.31
CA GLU A 26 66.01 -26.80 149.05
C GLU A 26 65.09 -26.74 147.81
N LYS A 27 63.88 -27.31 147.90
CA LYS A 27 62.87 -27.20 146.84
C LYS A 27 62.30 -25.78 146.72
N GLN A 28 62.11 -25.07 147.84
CA GLN A 28 61.65 -23.68 147.82
C GLN A 28 62.69 -22.75 147.19
N LEU A 29 63.98 -22.97 147.45
CA LEU A 29 65.08 -22.18 146.87
C LEU A 29 65.10 -22.21 145.34
N HIS A 30 65.02 -23.40 144.74
CA HIS A 30 64.99 -23.52 143.28
C HIS A 30 63.73 -22.87 142.67
N THR A 31 62.61 -22.91 143.41
CA THR A 31 61.35 -22.27 143.00
C THR A 31 61.44 -20.74 143.09
N TRP A 32 62.17 -20.21 144.09
CA TRP A 32 62.40 -18.78 144.25
C TRP A 32 63.34 -18.24 143.17
N GLU A 33 64.47 -18.91 142.91
CA GLU A 33 65.40 -18.53 141.83
C GLU A 33 64.69 -18.46 140.47
N ALA A 34 63.92 -19.49 140.12
CA ALA A 34 63.14 -19.49 138.89
C ALA A 34 62.11 -18.35 138.82
N SER A 35 61.50 -17.99 139.97
CA SER A 35 60.56 -16.86 140.02
C SER A 35 61.25 -15.50 139.84
N PHE A 36 62.44 -15.30 140.42
CA PHE A 36 63.23 -14.08 140.23
C PHE A 36 63.75 -13.95 138.80
N GLU A 37 64.24 -15.04 138.20
CA GLU A 37 64.64 -15.05 136.80
C GLU A 37 63.45 -14.78 135.86
N SER A 38 62.28 -15.36 136.14
CA SER A 38 61.08 -15.10 135.35
C SER A 38 60.63 -13.63 135.45
N ALA A 39 60.75 -13.01 136.63
CA ALA A 39 60.49 -11.59 136.84
C ALA A 39 61.46 -10.71 136.04
N SER A 40 62.76 -11.06 136.07
CA SER A 40 63.80 -10.40 135.27
C SER A 40 63.47 -10.45 133.76
N LYS A 41 63.05 -11.61 133.24
CA LYS A 41 62.61 -11.75 131.83
C LYS A 41 61.37 -10.91 131.51
N VAL A 42 60.42 -10.77 132.44
CA VAL A 42 59.26 -9.89 132.24
C VAL A 42 59.68 -8.43 132.15
N TYR A 43 60.56 -7.95 133.03
CA TYR A 43 61.06 -6.57 132.97
C TYR A 43 61.90 -6.31 131.71
N GLN A 44 62.69 -7.28 131.25
CA GLN A 44 63.37 -7.20 129.96
C GLN A 44 62.39 -7.09 128.79
N SER A 45 61.21 -7.72 128.86
CA SER A 45 60.17 -7.58 127.82
C SER A 45 59.48 -6.19 127.79
N PHE A 46 59.75 -5.35 128.79
CA PHE A 46 59.36 -3.94 128.84
C PHE A 46 60.57 -2.99 128.65
N ASP A 47 61.70 -3.48 128.13
CA ASP A 47 62.96 -2.74 127.95
C ASP A 47 63.55 -2.14 129.25
N MET A 48 63.35 -2.79 130.40
CA MET A 48 63.93 -2.38 131.70
C MET A 48 65.00 -3.37 132.19
N SER A 49 66.21 -2.89 132.51
CA SER A 49 67.35 -3.73 132.93
C SER A 49 67.45 -3.92 134.45
N MET A 50 66.70 -4.87 135.01
CA MET A 50 66.86 -5.30 136.39
C MET A 50 67.11 -6.82 136.45
N SER A 51 68.37 -7.22 136.59
CA SER A 51 68.80 -8.62 136.68
C SER A 51 68.98 -9.03 138.14
N ILE A 52 67.95 -9.63 138.73
CA ILE A 52 68.00 -10.21 140.07
C ILE A 52 68.64 -11.60 139.95
N HIS A 53 69.95 -11.69 140.13
CA HIS A 53 70.69 -12.96 140.15
C HIS A 53 71.09 -13.25 141.59
N VAL A 54 70.61 -14.37 142.13
CA VAL A 54 70.83 -14.75 143.53
C VAL A 54 71.44 -16.14 143.55
N GLU A 55 72.70 -16.25 143.97
CA GLU A 55 73.39 -17.54 144.07
C GLU A 55 72.73 -18.42 145.16
N GLN A 56 72.50 -19.70 144.83
CA GLN A 56 71.85 -20.67 145.73
C GLN A 56 72.61 -20.83 147.05
N ASP A 57 73.94 -20.85 147.01
CA ASP A 57 74.79 -20.98 148.20
C ASP A 57 74.68 -19.76 149.12
N TRP A 58 74.52 -18.56 148.55
CA TRP A 58 74.33 -17.33 149.33
C TRP A 58 72.99 -17.35 150.06
N LEU A 59 71.90 -17.74 149.39
CA LEU A 59 70.58 -17.88 150.03
C LEU A 59 70.58 -18.96 151.13
N LEU A 60 71.27 -20.08 150.91
CA LEU A 60 71.43 -21.14 151.92
C LEU A 60 72.19 -20.62 153.15
N SER A 61 73.28 -19.89 152.96
CA SER A 61 74.08 -19.32 154.06
C SER A 61 73.30 -18.29 154.90
N VAL A 62 72.44 -17.50 154.25
CA VAL A 62 71.58 -16.51 154.92
C VAL A 62 70.48 -17.24 155.69
N LEU A 63 69.85 -18.26 155.12
CA LEU A 63 68.82 -19.05 155.81
C LEU A 63 69.39 -19.84 156.99
N GLU A 64 70.59 -20.39 156.89
CA GLU A 64 71.25 -21.10 158.01
C GLU A 64 71.60 -20.15 159.16
N ARG A 65 72.11 -18.94 158.85
CA ARG A 65 72.42 -17.91 159.87
C ARG A 65 71.16 -17.41 160.58
N PHE A 66 70.06 -17.19 159.87
CA PHE A 66 68.81 -16.72 160.48
C PHE A 66 68.00 -17.85 161.15
N GLN A 67 68.19 -19.12 160.75
CA GLN A 67 67.63 -20.27 161.47
C GLN A 67 68.28 -20.49 162.84
N ALA A 68 69.56 -20.12 163.02
CA ALA A 68 70.21 -20.19 164.33
C ALA A 68 69.62 -19.19 165.35
N GLU A 69 69.00 -18.11 164.87
CA GLU A 69 68.34 -17.08 165.70
C GLU A 69 66.81 -17.24 165.80
N GLY A 70 66.23 -18.25 165.13
CA GLY A 70 64.80 -18.59 165.26
C GLY A 70 63.83 -17.71 164.44
N ASP A 71 64.33 -16.85 163.54
CA ASP A 71 63.47 -15.95 162.76
C ASP A 71 63.08 -16.53 161.39
N THR A 72 61.81 -16.92 161.26
CA THR A 72 61.21 -17.48 160.02
C THR A 72 60.61 -16.41 159.08
N ASP A 73 60.70 -15.13 159.42
CA ASP A 73 59.99 -14.06 158.71
C ASP A 73 60.60 -13.72 157.33
N LEU A 74 61.91 -13.87 157.18
CA LEU A 74 62.61 -13.55 155.92
C LEU A 74 62.25 -14.55 154.81
N ALA A 75 62.15 -15.84 155.14
CA ALA A 75 61.71 -16.88 154.20
C ALA A 75 60.27 -16.62 153.70
N ARG A 76 59.38 -16.17 154.58
CA ARG A 76 58.00 -15.80 154.24
C ARG A 76 57.91 -14.59 153.33
N TRP A 77 58.80 -13.62 153.49
CA TRP A 77 58.85 -12.44 152.61
C TRP A 77 59.30 -12.80 151.20
N ILE A 78 60.35 -13.63 151.08
CA ILE A 78 60.85 -14.10 149.78
C ILE A 78 59.77 -14.89 149.05
N GLU A 79 59.02 -15.75 149.75
CA GLU A 79 57.90 -16.49 149.18
C GLU A 79 56.77 -15.56 148.69
N ARG A 80 56.41 -14.53 149.48
CA ARG A 80 55.42 -13.51 149.06
C ARG A 80 55.89 -12.71 147.85
N PHE A 81 57.18 -12.39 147.75
CA PHE A 81 57.71 -11.66 146.61
C PHE A 81 57.74 -12.54 145.35
N ALA A 82 58.12 -13.81 145.47
CA ALA A 82 58.04 -14.79 144.39
C ALA A 82 56.60 -14.95 143.85
N ASP A 83 55.59 -14.96 144.73
CA ASP A 83 54.18 -15.01 144.34
C ASP A 83 53.72 -13.73 143.63
N PHE A 84 54.18 -12.56 144.07
CA PHE A 84 53.92 -11.30 143.37
C PHE A 84 54.49 -11.30 141.95
N CYS A 85 55.70 -11.81 141.76
CA CYS A 85 56.31 -11.97 140.44
C CYS A 85 55.49 -12.89 139.53
N LYS A 86 54.95 -14.00 140.04
CA LYS A 86 54.07 -14.89 139.28
C LYS A 86 52.75 -14.21 138.89
N GLU A 87 52.15 -13.43 139.77
CA GLU A 87 50.91 -12.69 139.47
C GLU A 87 51.13 -11.61 138.39
N LEU A 88 52.31 -10.96 138.36
CA LEU A 88 52.66 -10.03 137.28
C LEU A 88 52.75 -10.71 135.91
N VAL A 89 53.33 -11.91 135.82
CA VAL A 89 53.38 -12.69 134.57
C VAL A 89 51.97 -13.03 134.10
N LYS A 90 51.10 -13.50 135.00
CA LYS A 90 49.70 -13.83 134.68
C LYS A 90 48.89 -12.61 134.20
N LEU A 91 49.13 -11.43 134.78
CA LEU A 91 48.47 -10.19 134.35
C LEU A 91 48.86 -9.82 132.91
N LYS A 92 50.13 -10.01 132.52
CA LYS A 92 50.58 -9.77 131.14
C LYS A 92 49.90 -10.71 130.14
N GLU A 93 49.86 -12.00 130.46
CA GLU A 93 49.22 -13.02 129.60
C GLU A 93 47.73 -12.72 129.42
N ARG A 94 47.01 -12.42 130.51
CA ARG A 94 45.59 -12.01 130.45
C ARG A 94 45.37 -10.77 129.58
N LEU A 95 46.22 -9.76 129.70
CA LEU A 95 46.10 -8.56 128.87
C LEU A 95 46.32 -8.87 127.38
N HIS A 96 47.28 -9.73 127.04
CA HIS A 96 47.50 -10.13 125.64
C HIS A 96 46.33 -10.94 125.08
N GLU A 97 45.75 -11.84 125.88
CA GLU A 97 44.54 -12.58 125.50
C GLU A 97 43.35 -11.62 125.28
N GLU A 98 43.12 -10.66 126.18
CA GLU A 98 42.04 -9.67 126.01
C GLU A 98 42.22 -8.79 124.75
N TYR A 99 43.46 -8.39 124.43
CA TYR A 99 43.74 -7.64 123.21
C TYR A 99 43.53 -8.48 121.95
N ALA A 100 43.94 -9.76 121.96
CA ALA A 100 43.72 -10.67 120.84
C ALA A 100 42.22 -10.92 120.61
N GLU A 101 41.46 -11.20 121.67
CA GLU A 101 40.01 -11.39 121.58
C GLU A 101 39.29 -10.15 121.05
N ARG A 102 39.66 -8.95 121.51
CA ARG A 102 39.06 -7.70 121.00
C ARG A 102 39.42 -7.45 119.54
N TRP A 103 40.64 -7.79 119.13
CA TRP A 103 41.07 -7.65 117.74
C TRP A 103 40.31 -8.61 116.83
N ASP A 104 40.15 -9.87 117.22
CA ASP A 104 39.37 -10.86 116.48
C ASP A 104 37.88 -10.49 116.40
N GLN A 105 37.29 -9.97 117.48
CA GLN A 105 35.92 -9.46 117.47
C GLN A 105 35.76 -8.29 116.50
N ALA A 106 36.68 -7.33 116.50
CA ALA A 106 36.65 -6.20 115.58
C ALA A 106 36.78 -6.67 114.12
N ASN A 107 37.68 -7.62 113.84
CA ASN A 107 37.91 -8.11 112.49
C ASN A 107 36.70 -8.90 111.97
N ASN A 108 36.08 -9.73 112.81
CA ASN A 108 34.84 -10.44 112.48
C ASN A 108 33.68 -9.48 112.17
N LEU A 109 33.58 -8.35 112.89
CA LEU A 109 32.59 -7.32 112.59
C LEU A 109 32.86 -6.64 111.24
N VAL A 110 34.12 -6.35 110.91
CA VAL A 110 34.48 -5.76 109.61
C VAL A 110 34.16 -6.70 108.45
N VAL A 111 34.48 -7.99 108.56
CA VAL A 111 34.12 -9.00 107.55
C VAL A 111 32.58 -9.16 107.45
N GLY A 112 31.89 -9.13 108.59
CA GLY A 112 30.43 -9.17 108.64
C GLY A 112 29.75 -7.95 108.00
N ILE A 113 30.34 -6.76 108.13
CA ILE A 113 29.85 -5.54 107.48
C ILE A 113 30.13 -5.60 105.97
N GLY A 114 31.35 -5.98 105.56
CA GLY A 114 31.71 -6.09 104.15
C GLY A 114 30.83 -7.08 103.37
N SER A 115 30.52 -8.24 103.97
CA SER A 115 29.61 -9.22 103.35
C SER A 115 28.16 -8.72 103.25
N ARG A 116 27.68 -7.93 104.23
CA ARG A 116 26.35 -7.30 104.17
C ARG A 116 26.28 -6.18 103.15
N GLU A 117 27.34 -5.38 103.02
CA GLU A 117 27.43 -4.32 102.00
C GLU A 117 27.44 -4.92 100.59
N GLN A 118 28.17 -6.02 100.37
CA GLN A 118 28.14 -6.75 99.10
C GLN A 118 26.73 -7.31 98.80
N ALA A 119 26.08 -7.96 99.77
CA ALA A 119 24.72 -8.47 99.58
C ALA A 119 23.69 -7.36 99.32
N LEU A 120 23.85 -6.19 99.94
CA LEU A 120 23.00 -5.02 99.69
C LEU A 120 23.24 -4.43 98.29
N ALA A 121 24.50 -4.35 97.84
CA ALA A 121 24.84 -3.91 96.50
C ALA A 121 24.24 -4.84 95.43
N GLU A 122 24.40 -6.16 95.60
CA GLU A 122 23.81 -7.16 94.69
C GLU A 122 22.28 -7.06 94.62
N GLN A 123 21.61 -6.83 95.76
CA GLN A 123 20.16 -6.62 95.78
C GLN A 123 19.73 -5.31 95.10
N GLN A 124 20.51 -4.23 95.25
CA GLN A 124 20.25 -2.96 94.58
C GLN A 124 20.41 -3.10 93.06
N ASP A 125 21.45 -3.80 92.60
CA ASP A 125 21.67 -4.06 91.17
C ASP A 125 20.59 -4.99 90.59
N ALA A 126 20.19 -6.03 91.31
CA ALA A 126 19.07 -6.90 90.93
C ALA A 126 17.74 -6.13 90.85
N PHE A 127 17.50 -5.21 91.78
CA PHE A 127 16.31 -4.36 91.74
C PHE A 127 16.35 -3.34 90.60
N ALA A 128 17.52 -2.74 90.34
CA ALA A 128 17.71 -1.80 89.24
C ALA A 128 17.48 -2.47 87.88
N THR A 129 18.03 -3.67 87.68
CA THR A 129 17.83 -4.47 86.46
C THR A 129 16.37 -4.91 86.29
N ALA A 130 15.72 -5.38 87.36
CA ALA A 130 14.30 -5.73 87.34
C ALA A 130 13.40 -4.53 87.04
N LYS A 131 13.70 -3.36 87.60
CA LYS A 131 12.97 -2.12 87.33
C LYS A 131 13.15 -1.67 85.88
N ALA A 132 14.37 -1.70 85.35
CA ALA A 132 14.63 -1.39 83.94
C ALA A 132 13.89 -2.35 82.99
N ALA A 133 13.87 -3.65 83.29
CA ALA A 133 13.11 -4.63 82.52
C ALA A 133 11.59 -4.39 82.57
N PHE A 134 11.06 -4.00 83.74
CA PHE A 134 9.66 -3.65 83.90
C PHE A 134 9.29 -2.38 83.13
N ASP A 135 10.12 -1.34 83.19
CA ASP A 135 9.90 -0.09 82.47
C ASP A 135 9.94 -0.32 80.94
N GLN A 136 10.84 -1.18 80.45
CA GLN A 136 10.86 -1.61 79.05
C GLN A 136 9.59 -2.37 78.67
N ALA A 137 9.16 -3.35 79.47
CA ALA A 137 7.94 -4.12 79.21
C ALA A 137 6.68 -3.23 79.22
N LYS A 138 6.64 -2.23 80.10
CA LYS A 138 5.56 -1.25 80.16
C LYS A 138 5.54 -0.38 78.91
N ALA A 139 6.69 0.11 78.46
CA ALA A 139 6.79 0.90 77.22
C ALA A 139 6.35 0.08 76.00
N THR A 140 6.80 -1.17 75.87
CA THR A 140 6.36 -2.04 74.77
C THR A 140 4.85 -2.30 74.80
N PHE A 141 4.27 -2.46 75.99
CA PHE A 141 2.83 -2.66 76.13
C PHE A 141 2.02 -1.40 75.77
N GLU A 142 2.48 -0.22 76.16
CA GLU A 142 1.87 1.06 75.78
C GLU A 142 1.93 1.27 74.26
N ASP A 143 3.04 0.93 73.60
CA ASP A 143 3.20 0.97 72.15
C ASP A 143 2.24 -0.01 71.44
N GLU A 144 2.12 -1.24 71.93
CA GLU A 144 1.17 -2.23 71.40
C GLU A 144 -0.28 -1.76 71.54
N GLN A 145 -0.65 -1.16 72.68
CA GLN A 145 -1.98 -0.57 72.86
C GLN A 145 -2.24 0.57 71.88
N ALA A 146 -1.26 1.45 71.65
CA ALA A 146 -1.38 2.54 70.69
C ALA A 146 -1.52 2.02 69.26
N GLN A 147 -0.76 0.99 68.87
CA GLN A 147 -0.89 0.35 67.56
C GLN A 147 -2.25 -0.34 67.38
N LEU A 148 -2.76 -1.02 68.40
CA LEU A 148 -4.09 -1.62 68.36
C LEU A 148 -5.19 -0.56 68.26
N ALA A 149 -5.07 0.57 68.94
CA ALA A 149 -6.01 1.68 68.82
C ALA A 149 -6.01 2.26 67.39
N ARG A 150 -4.84 2.44 66.77
CA ARG A 150 -4.72 2.90 65.36
C ARG A 150 -5.34 1.91 64.38
N LYS A 151 -5.04 0.62 64.52
CA LYS A 151 -5.64 -0.42 63.66
C LYS A 151 -7.16 -0.45 63.81
N LYS A 152 -7.68 -0.27 65.04
CA LYS A 152 -9.13 -0.18 65.26
C LYS A 152 -9.74 1.04 64.58
N SER A 153 -9.10 2.22 64.61
CA SER A 153 -9.62 3.39 63.88
C SER A 153 -9.59 3.20 62.36
N GLU A 154 -8.50 2.64 61.82
CA GLU A 154 -8.38 2.35 60.39
C GLU A 154 -9.45 1.34 59.92
N LEU A 155 -9.69 0.28 60.71
CA LEU A 155 -10.74 -0.69 60.42
C LEU A 155 -12.13 -0.06 60.49
N LEU A 156 -12.42 0.80 61.46
CA LEU A 156 -13.70 1.51 61.53
C LEU A 156 -13.91 2.46 60.34
N ASP A 157 -12.87 3.15 59.88
CA ASP A 157 -12.96 4.01 58.71
C ASP A 157 -13.13 3.19 57.43
N ALA A 158 -12.46 2.03 57.33
CA ALA A 158 -12.66 1.09 56.24
C ALA A 158 -14.10 0.53 56.23
N GLU A 159 -14.62 0.09 57.38
CA GLU A 159 -16.00 -0.38 57.56
C GLU A 159 -17.01 0.71 57.19
N ARG A 160 -16.80 1.96 57.62
CA ARG A 160 -17.63 3.10 57.20
C ARG A 160 -17.61 3.31 55.68
N SER A 161 -16.43 3.22 55.06
CA SER A 161 -16.30 3.38 53.61
C SER A 161 -16.97 2.25 52.83
N LEU A 162 -16.91 1.02 53.33
CA LEU A 162 -17.57 -0.14 52.76
C LEU A 162 -19.08 -0.04 52.93
N ASN A 163 -19.56 0.33 54.13
CA ASN A 163 -20.98 0.56 54.38
C ASN A 163 -21.57 1.66 53.49
N LEU A 164 -20.83 2.75 53.24
CA LEU A 164 -21.25 3.79 52.30
C LEU A 164 -21.32 3.27 50.86
N ARG A 165 -20.37 2.42 50.45
CA ARG A 165 -20.38 1.80 49.12
C ARG A 165 -21.50 0.78 48.97
N GLU A 166 -21.75 -0.03 49.99
CA GLU A 166 -22.84 -1.00 50.02
C GLU A 166 -24.20 -0.31 50.03
N ALA A 167 -24.38 0.77 50.81
CA ALA A 167 -25.58 1.59 50.77
C ALA A 167 -25.80 2.22 49.40
N ASN A 168 -24.74 2.72 48.74
CA ASN A 168 -24.81 3.25 47.38
C ASN A 168 -25.14 2.13 46.35
N ALA A 169 -24.57 0.95 46.51
CA ALA A 169 -24.84 -0.20 45.65
C ALA A 169 -26.27 -0.76 45.85
N GLN A 170 -26.78 -0.80 47.09
CA GLN A 170 -28.17 -1.17 47.41
C GLN A 170 -29.16 -0.13 46.87
N ALA A 171 -28.78 1.16 46.92
CA ALA A 171 -29.50 2.23 46.25
C ALA A 171 -29.29 2.21 44.72
N GLY A 172 -28.61 1.19 44.15
CA GLY A 172 -28.48 1.00 42.71
C GLY A 172 -27.65 2.07 42.00
N PHE A 173 -26.74 2.75 42.71
CA PHE A 173 -25.94 3.86 42.17
C PHE A 173 -26.76 5.00 41.55
N VAL A 174 -27.93 5.32 42.12
CA VAL A 174 -28.89 6.30 41.58
C VAL A 174 -28.25 7.64 41.22
N GLU A 175 -27.43 8.24 42.09
CA GLU A 175 -26.78 9.53 41.79
C GLU A 175 -25.81 9.45 40.60
N GLN A 176 -25.06 8.35 40.48
CA GLN A 176 -24.13 8.14 39.37
C GLN A 176 -24.90 7.86 38.07
N ASN A 177 -26.01 7.13 38.15
CA ASN A 177 -26.90 6.89 37.02
C ASN A 177 -27.60 8.17 36.56
N GLU A 178 -28.05 9.04 37.47
CA GLU A 178 -28.61 10.35 37.13
C GLU A 178 -27.57 11.24 36.45
N GLN A 179 -26.33 11.27 36.96
CA GLN A 179 -25.24 12.03 36.32
C GLN A 179 -24.90 11.45 34.94
N ALA A 180 -24.84 10.12 34.81
CA ALA A 180 -24.60 9.47 33.53
C ALA A 180 -25.73 9.74 32.52
N LEU A 181 -26.99 9.67 32.96
CA LEU A 181 -28.16 10.02 32.15
C LEU A 181 -28.11 11.47 31.69
N ARG A 182 -27.84 12.43 32.58
CA ARG A 182 -27.67 13.85 32.19
C ARG A 182 -26.55 14.06 31.18
N GLN A 183 -25.43 13.34 31.33
CA GLN A 183 -24.34 13.41 30.35
C GLN A 183 -24.74 12.81 29.00
N LEU A 184 -25.49 11.70 29.00
CA LEU A 184 -26.00 11.07 27.78
C LEU A 184 -27.04 11.95 27.09
N GLU A 185 -27.98 12.53 27.82
CA GLU A 185 -28.96 13.49 27.32
C GLU A 185 -28.28 14.73 26.72
N GLY A 186 -27.26 15.26 27.40
CA GLY A 186 -26.46 16.38 26.89
C GLY A 186 -25.75 16.03 25.58
N ARG A 187 -25.12 14.84 25.49
CA ARG A 187 -24.50 14.34 24.26
C ARG A 187 -25.53 14.11 23.16
N GLN A 188 -26.70 13.57 23.49
CA GLN A 188 -27.77 13.33 22.54
C GLN A 188 -28.29 14.65 21.96
N GLN A 189 -28.49 15.68 22.79
CA GLN A 189 -28.89 17.00 22.33
C GLN A 189 -27.82 17.65 21.44
N GLN A 190 -26.53 17.48 21.77
CA GLN A 190 -25.44 17.97 20.92
C GLN A 190 -25.41 17.26 19.56
N LEU A 191 -25.59 15.93 19.53
CA LEU A 191 -25.66 15.15 18.31
C LEU A 191 -26.86 15.54 17.45
N ILE A 192 -28.04 15.75 18.06
CA ILE A 192 -29.23 16.23 17.34
C ILE A 192 -28.97 17.60 16.72
N LYS A 193 -28.38 18.54 17.47
CA LYS A 193 -28.03 19.87 16.93
C LYS A 193 -27.03 19.79 15.78
N GLN A 194 -26.03 18.91 15.86
CA GLN A 194 -25.07 18.66 14.77
C GLN A 194 -25.75 18.04 13.55
N GLN A 195 -26.65 17.07 13.74
CA GLN A 195 -27.43 16.49 12.64
C GLN A 195 -28.33 17.52 11.98
N GLU A 196 -29.01 18.36 12.77
CA GLU A 196 -29.84 19.45 12.26
C GLU A 196 -29.02 20.48 11.48
N SER A 197 -27.82 20.85 11.93
CA SER A 197 -26.95 21.77 11.17
C SER A 197 -26.48 21.14 9.86
N SER A 198 -26.02 19.89 9.87
CA SER A 198 -25.60 19.20 8.65
C SER A 198 -26.76 18.99 7.68
N LEU A 199 -27.97 18.70 8.17
CA LEU A 199 -29.17 18.61 7.32
C LEU A 199 -29.51 19.96 6.68
N ARG A 200 -29.36 21.07 7.40
CA ARG A 200 -29.57 22.42 6.84
C ARG A 200 -28.52 22.74 5.78
N GLU A 201 -27.25 22.46 6.04
CA GLU A 201 -26.17 22.63 5.07
C GLU A 201 -26.43 21.83 3.79
N LEU A 202 -26.79 20.55 3.91
CA LEU A 202 -27.14 19.70 2.76
C LEU A 202 -28.38 20.22 2.01
N GLN A 203 -29.39 20.75 2.72
CA GLN A 203 -30.56 21.35 2.09
C GLN A 203 -30.21 22.63 1.31
N ASP A 204 -29.32 23.45 1.85
CA ASP A 204 -28.88 24.68 1.18
C ASP A 204 -27.95 24.39 0.00
N GLU A 205 -27.07 23.39 0.10
CA GLU A 205 -26.28 22.89 -1.03
C GLU A 205 -27.18 22.34 -2.13
N LYS A 206 -28.19 21.53 -1.78
CA LYS A 206 -29.17 21.02 -2.74
C LYS A 206 -29.90 22.16 -3.45
N ARG A 207 -30.35 23.19 -2.72
CA ARG A 207 -31.00 24.37 -3.31
C ARG A 207 -30.08 25.14 -4.27
N LYS A 208 -28.79 25.26 -3.94
CA LYS A 208 -27.79 25.90 -4.83
C LYS A 208 -27.61 25.09 -6.11
N LEU A 209 -27.43 23.78 -6.00
CA LEU A 209 -27.29 22.88 -7.14
C LEU A 209 -28.54 22.87 -8.02
N ASP A 210 -29.74 22.85 -7.43
CA ASP A 210 -31.01 22.94 -8.16
C ASP A 210 -31.12 24.28 -8.93
N ALA A 211 -30.65 25.39 -8.34
CA ALA A 211 -30.61 26.69 -9.01
C ALA A 211 -29.58 26.72 -10.17
N GLU A 212 -28.41 26.12 -9.99
CA GLU A 212 -27.38 25.99 -11.05
C GLU A 212 -27.88 25.12 -12.20
N LEU A 213 -28.54 24.00 -11.91
CA LEU A 213 -29.19 23.14 -12.91
C LEU A 213 -30.28 23.90 -13.68
N ALA A 214 -31.11 24.69 -13.00
CA ALA A 214 -32.13 25.51 -13.65
C ALA A 214 -31.52 26.57 -14.57
N GLN A 215 -30.42 27.22 -14.15
CA GLN A 215 -29.70 28.17 -15.00
C GLN A 215 -29.05 27.50 -16.21
N ALA A 216 -28.42 26.34 -16.03
CA ALA A 216 -27.83 25.57 -17.12
C ALA A 216 -28.90 25.10 -18.12
N ALA A 217 -30.05 24.64 -17.64
CA ALA A 217 -31.17 24.26 -18.50
C ALA A 217 -31.70 25.43 -19.33
N ARG A 218 -31.77 26.64 -18.76
CA ARG A 218 -32.14 27.87 -19.49
C ARG A 218 -31.12 28.22 -20.57
N ARG A 219 -29.83 28.21 -20.25
CA ARG A 219 -28.76 28.46 -21.24
C ARG A 219 -28.79 27.45 -22.38
N LEU A 220 -29.03 26.18 -22.08
CA LEU A 220 -29.17 25.14 -23.11
C LEU A 220 -30.42 25.36 -23.98
N ALA A 221 -31.53 25.81 -23.40
CA ALA A 221 -32.73 26.14 -24.17
C ALA A 221 -32.50 27.36 -25.09
N GLU A 222 -31.82 28.40 -24.59
CA GLU A 222 -31.43 29.58 -25.38
C GLU A 222 -30.50 29.20 -26.55
N ILE A 223 -29.47 28.38 -26.30
CA ILE A 223 -28.56 27.91 -27.36
C ILE A 223 -29.32 27.08 -28.38
N LYS A 224 -30.20 26.16 -27.95
CA LYS A 224 -31.01 25.35 -28.88
C LYS A 224 -31.94 26.21 -29.72
N TYR A 225 -32.55 27.23 -29.12
CA TYR A 225 -33.41 28.17 -29.82
C TYR A 225 -32.62 28.95 -30.88
N ASN A 226 -31.48 29.53 -30.50
CA ASN A 226 -30.61 30.28 -31.42
C ASN A 226 -30.08 29.38 -32.55
N CYS A 227 -29.61 28.17 -32.25
CA CYS A 227 -29.18 27.24 -33.29
C CYS A 227 -30.32 26.86 -34.25
N SER A 228 -31.54 26.66 -33.72
CA SER A 228 -32.71 26.38 -34.56
C SER A 228 -33.10 27.57 -35.43
N GLU A 229 -32.98 28.81 -34.93
CA GLU A 229 -33.21 30.02 -35.72
C GLU A 229 -32.16 30.15 -36.82
N GLU A 230 -30.87 30.04 -36.49
CA GLU A 230 -29.77 30.08 -37.47
C GLU A 230 -29.91 28.99 -38.55
N GLU A 231 -30.31 27.77 -38.18
CA GLU A 231 -30.58 26.70 -39.13
C GLU A 231 -31.77 27.04 -40.03
N SER A 232 -32.84 27.61 -39.48
CA SER A 232 -34.00 28.04 -40.27
C SER A 232 -33.66 29.16 -41.26
N GLU A 233 -32.78 30.10 -40.87
CA GLU A 233 -32.29 31.16 -41.74
C GLU A 233 -31.38 30.61 -42.84
N ARG A 234 -30.49 29.67 -42.51
CA ARG A 234 -29.65 28.99 -43.49
C ARG A 234 -30.47 28.22 -44.52
N ILE A 235 -31.52 27.51 -44.09
CA ILE A 235 -32.42 26.78 -44.98
C ILE A 235 -33.12 27.76 -45.94
N LYS A 236 -33.66 28.88 -45.44
CA LYS A 236 -34.27 29.91 -46.29
C LYS A 236 -33.27 30.48 -47.32
N GLN A 237 -32.04 30.79 -46.90
CA GLN A 237 -31.00 31.27 -47.81
C GLN A 237 -30.62 30.25 -48.89
N LEU A 238 -30.63 28.96 -48.56
CA LEU A 238 -30.38 27.90 -49.55
C LEU A 238 -31.55 27.76 -50.53
N ASP A 239 -32.79 27.83 -50.04
CA ASP A 239 -33.99 27.79 -50.88
C ASP A 239 -34.02 28.97 -51.87
N ASP A 240 -33.69 30.18 -51.40
CA ASP A 240 -33.61 31.38 -52.23
C ASP A 240 -32.54 31.22 -53.32
N ARG A 241 -31.33 30.75 -52.96
CA ARG A 241 -30.26 30.46 -53.92
C ARG A 241 -30.64 29.38 -54.93
N GLU A 242 -31.35 28.34 -54.49
CA GLU A 242 -31.86 27.33 -55.41
C GLU A 242 -32.86 27.92 -56.40
N HIS A 243 -33.73 28.83 -55.96
CA HIS A 243 -34.69 29.50 -56.82
C HIS A 243 -33.98 30.40 -57.84
N GLU A 244 -32.97 31.17 -57.43
CA GLU A 244 -32.13 31.98 -58.33
C GLU A 244 -31.39 31.12 -59.37
N ILE A 245 -30.83 29.99 -58.95
CA ILE A 245 -30.15 29.04 -59.85
C ILE A 245 -31.16 28.42 -60.84
N LYS A 246 -32.38 28.09 -60.38
CA LYS A 246 -33.44 27.55 -61.25
C LYS A 246 -33.88 28.60 -62.28
N GLN A 247 -34.05 29.87 -61.87
CA GLN A 247 -34.41 30.97 -62.77
C GLN A 247 -33.31 31.23 -63.81
N SER A 248 -32.05 31.36 -63.39
CA SER A 248 -30.93 31.57 -64.31
C SER A 248 -30.74 30.40 -65.29
N LYS A 249 -30.97 29.15 -64.86
CA LYS A 249 -31.00 27.99 -65.77
C LYS A 249 -32.11 28.11 -66.81
N MET A 250 -33.32 28.47 -66.40
CA MET A 250 -34.43 28.69 -67.35
C MET A 250 -34.13 29.81 -68.35
N GLU A 251 -33.48 30.90 -67.92
CA GLU A 251 -33.06 31.99 -68.80
C GLU A 251 -31.98 31.55 -69.79
N LEU A 252 -30.98 30.79 -69.33
CA LEU A 252 -29.95 30.21 -70.17
C LEU A 252 -30.52 29.22 -71.19
N ASP A 253 -31.46 28.37 -70.81
CA ASP A 253 -32.11 27.43 -71.72
C ASP A 253 -32.97 28.15 -72.77
N ARG A 254 -33.65 29.22 -72.37
CA ARG A 254 -34.35 30.12 -73.31
C ARG A 254 -33.38 30.81 -74.26
N ALA A 255 -32.23 31.29 -73.77
CA ALA A 255 -31.21 31.93 -74.59
C ALA A 255 -30.57 30.93 -75.58
N ARG A 256 -30.24 29.71 -75.13
CA ARG A 256 -29.77 28.62 -75.98
C ARG A 256 -30.78 28.28 -77.07
N SER A 257 -32.05 28.10 -76.70
CA SER A 257 -33.12 27.83 -77.68
C SER A 257 -33.30 28.95 -78.70
N ARG A 258 -33.05 30.22 -78.34
CA ARG A 258 -33.05 31.34 -79.29
C ARG A 258 -31.85 31.26 -80.23
N MET A 259 -30.65 31.07 -79.67
CA MET A 259 -29.42 30.94 -80.45
C MET A 259 -29.51 29.76 -81.43
N ASP A 260 -30.06 28.62 -81.03
CA ASP A 260 -30.24 27.45 -81.90
C ASP A 260 -31.17 27.76 -83.09
N ARG A 261 -32.23 28.56 -82.87
CA ARG A 261 -33.13 29.01 -83.95
C ARG A 261 -32.42 29.99 -84.88
N GLU A 262 -31.75 31.00 -84.32
CA GLU A 262 -30.97 31.96 -85.11
C GLU A 262 -29.89 31.25 -85.94
N TRP A 263 -29.24 30.23 -85.38
CA TRP A 263 -28.23 29.45 -86.06
C TRP A 263 -28.82 28.57 -87.17
N ALA A 264 -30.01 27.99 -86.95
CA ALA A 264 -30.75 27.28 -87.99
C ALA A 264 -31.18 28.22 -89.14
N ASP A 265 -31.65 29.43 -88.83
CA ASP A 265 -32.02 30.45 -89.82
C ASP A 265 -30.80 30.95 -90.61
N ILE A 266 -29.66 31.17 -89.94
CA ILE A 266 -28.40 31.52 -90.60
C ILE A 266 -27.95 30.39 -91.52
N LYS A 267 -28.03 29.13 -91.10
CA LYS A 267 -27.70 27.99 -91.96
C LYS A 267 -28.64 27.88 -93.16
N ALA A 268 -29.94 28.07 -92.97
CA ALA A 268 -30.92 28.03 -94.06
C ALA A 268 -30.68 29.18 -95.06
N THR A 269 -30.35 30.38 -94.57
CA THR A 269 -30.02 31.52 -95.44
C THR A 269 -28.68 31.31 -96.17
N GLN A 270 -27.66 30.75 -95.51
CA GLN A 270 -26.41 30.35 -96.17
C GLN A 270 -26.66 29.32 -97.28
N ALA A 271 -27.40 28.24 -97.00
CA ALA A 271 -27.75 27.24 -98.00
C ALA A 271 -28.52 27.83 -99.18
N ASN A 272 -29.47 28.75 -98.91
CA ASN A 272 -30.20 29.45 -99.97
C ASN A 272 -29.29 30.37 -100.81
N ILE A 273 -28.33 31.06 -100.19
CA ILE A 273 -27.35 31.89 -100.91
C ILE A 273 -26.45 30.99 -101.77
N GLU A 274 -25.94 29.89 -101.21
CA GLU A 274 -25.12 28.92 -101.94
C GLU A 274 -25.87 28.33 -103.14
N GLN A 275 -27.15 27.97 -102.98
CA GLN A 275 -28.00 27.52 -104.09
C GLN A 275 -28.21 28.59 -105.15
N ARG A 276 -28.45 29.85 -104.74
CA ARG A 276 -28.61 30.98 -105.68
C ARG A 276 -27.32 31.25 -106.45
N VAL A 277 -26.18 31.27 -105.76
CA VAL A 277 -24.86 31.44 -106.40
C VAL A 277 -24.59 30.28 -107.34
N ALA A 278 -24.86 29.03 -106.95
CA ALA A 278 -24.71 27.89 -107.83
C ALA A 278 -25.58 28.01 -109.09
N ALA A 279 -26.85 28.39 -108.95
CA ALA A 279 -27.77 28.58 -110.07
C ALA A 279 -27.36 29.75 -110.99
N GLU A 280 -26.90 30.87 -110.42
CA GLU A 280 -26.37 32.00 -111.19
C GLU A 280 -25.10 31.62 -111.95
N MET A 281 -24.16 30.91 -111.30
CA MET A 281 -22.94 30.41 -111.94
C MET A 281 -23.24 29.39 -113.05
N GLU A 282 -24.22 28.51 -112.87
CA GLU A 282 -24.69 27.58 -113.90
C GLU A 282 -25.32 28.33 -115.09
N ALA A 283 -26.13 29.36 -114.82
CA ALA A 283 -26.71 30.20 -115.86
C ALA A 283 -25.65 30.99 -116.64
N GLU A 284 -24.65 31.54 -115.96
CA GLU A 284 -23.51 32.21 -116.58
C GLU A 284 -22.70 31.24 -117.44
N ARG A 285 -22.36 30.05 -116.93
CA ARG A 285 -21.67 29.00 -117.69
C ARG A 285 -22.46 28.61 -118.93
N ALA A 286 -23.77 28.36 -118.81
CA ALA A 286 -24.63 28.06 -119.95
C ALA A 286 -24.70 29.22 -120.96
N SER A 287 -24.65 30.48 -120.50
CA SER A 287 -24.60 31.64 -121.39
C SER A 287 -23.26 31.74 -122.14
N HIS A 288 -22.14 31.46 -121.45
CA HIS A 288 -20.81 31.42 -122.05
C HIS A 288 -20.67 30.26 -123.03
N GLU A 289 -21.20 29.07 -122.71
CA GLU A 289 -21.24 27.93 -123.63
C GLU A 289 -22.01 28.26 -124.90
N ARG A 290 -23.19 28.91 -124.79
CA ARG A 290 -23.95 29.37 -125.97
C ARG A 290 -23.17 30.42 -126.78
N ALA A 291 -22.45 31.32 -126.12
CA ALA A 291 -21.62 32.32 -126.79
C ALA A 291 -20.42 31.67 -127.52
N ILE A 292 -19.76 30.70 -126.88
CA ILE A 292 -18.67 29.91 -127.47
C ILE A 292 -19.20 29.14 -128.67
N ALA A 293 -20.31 28.41 -128.54
CA ALA A 293 -20.92 27.67 -129.64
C ALA A 293 -21.27 28.58 -130.83
N LYS A 294 -21.75 29.80 -130.58
CA LYS A 294 -22.02 30.80 -131.63
C LYS A 294 -20.73 31.31 -132.28
N LEU A 295 -19.67 31.53 -131.51
CA LEU A 295 -18.36 31.94 -132.04
C LEU A 295 -17.70 30.80 -132.83
N GLU A 296 -17.84 29.56 -132.38
CA GLU A 296 -17.38 28.36 -133.07
C GLU A 296 -18.12 28.18 -134.39
N SER A 297 -19.45 28.31 -134.42
CA SER A 297 -20.20 28.25 -135.68
C SER A 297 -19.83 29.39 -136.64
N GLN A 298 -19.57 30.59 -136.11
CA GLN A 298 -19.08 31.72 -136.91
C GLN A 298 -17.69 31.44 -137.46
N ARG A 299 -16.79 30.89 -136.65
CA ARG A 299 -15.44 30.48 -137.02
C ARG A 299 -15.48 29.37 -138.07
N GLU A 300 -16.30 28.34 -137.91
CA GLU A 300 -16.49 27.29 -138.91
C GLU A 300 -17.03 27.86 -140.21
N SER A 301 -18.03 28.75 -140.16
CA SER A 301 -18.52 29.40 -141.39
C SER A 301 -17.46 30.27 -142.08
N ALA A 302 -16.57 30.91 -141.30
CA ALA A 302 -15.47 31.71 -141.81
C ALA A 302 -14.36 30.84 -142.39
N TRP A 303 -14.08 29.67 -141.77
CA TRP A 303 -13.16 28.67 -142.28
C TRP A 303 -13.69 28.03 -143.57
N ASN A 304 -14.96 27.64 -143.61
CA ASN A 304 -15.59 27.12 -144.82
C ASN A 304 -15.55 28.15 -145.95
N LYS A 305 -15.81 29.43 -145.66
CA LYS A 305 -15.64 30.51 -146.66
C LYS A 305 -14.19 30.72 -147.06
N ALA A 306 -13.25 30.60 -146.13
CA ALA A 306 -11.82 30.71 -146.43
C ALA A 306 -11.35 29.55 -147.29
N ASP A 307 -11.84 28.33 -147.04
CA ASP A 307 -11.53 27.15 -147.83
C ASP A 307 -12.22 27.19 -149.20
N GLU A 308 -13.47 27.65 -149.30
CA GLU A 308 -14.10 27.95 -150.60
C GLU A 308 -13.32 29.01 -151.40
N LEU A 309 -12.75 30.03 -150.73
CA LEU A 309 -11.93 31.05 -151.39
C LEU A 309 -10.54 30.50 -151.76
N LYS A 310 -9.97 29.58 -150.96
CA LYS A 310 -8.73 28.87 -151.30
C LYS A 310 -8.94 27.89 -152.45
N GLU A 311 -10.04 27.16 -152.49
CA GLU A 311 -10.42 26.31 -153.63
C GLU A 311 -10.58 27.17 -154.88
N LYS A 312 -11.29 28.30 -154.82
CA LYS A 312 -11.39 29.23 -155.95
C LYS A 312 -10.04 29.82 -156.36
N LEU A 313 -9.13 30.07 -155.42
CA LEU A 313 -7.76 30.50 -155.72
C LEU A 313 -6.91 29.38 -156.31
N ALA A 314 -7.08 28.14 -155.84
CA ALA A 314 -6.42 26.95 -156.37
C ALA A 314 -6.93 26.65 -157.78
N ASP A 315 -8.24 26.72 -158.04
CA ASP A 315 -8.85 26.59 -159.37
C ASP A 315 -8.34 27.68 -160.32
N LEU A 316 -8.20 28.92 -159.84
CA LEU A 316 -7.63 30.02 -160.64
C LEU A 316 -6.11 29.88 -160.85
N GLN A 317 -5.38 29.28 -159.91
CA GLN A 317 -3.95 28.97 -160.03
C GLN A 317 -3.70 27.75 -160.93
N GLU A 318 -4.54 26.72 -160.87
CA GLU A 318 -4.52 25.56 -161.75
C GLU A 318 -4.94 25.94 -163.18
N LEU A 319 -5.95 26.81 -163.34
CA LEU A 319 -6.25 27.42 -164.64
C LEU A 319 -5.09 28.28 -165.15
N ALA A 320 -4.40 29.04 -164.29
CA ALA A 320 -3.24 29.85 -164.71
C ALA A 320 -1.98 29.02 -165.05
N GLN A 321 -1.76 27.87 -164.40
CA GLN A 321 -0.65 26.94 -164.70
C GLN A 321 -0.95 26.00 -165.87
N ALA A 322 -2.21 25.61 -166.07
CA ALA A 322 -2.64 24.73 -167.15
C ALA A 322 -2.90 25.44 -168.49
N LEU A 323 -3.13 26.77 -168.49
CA LEU A 323 -3.35 27.57 -169.70
C LEU A 323 -2.08 28.28 -170.22
N GLY A 324 -0.89 27.78 -169.85
CA GLY A 324 0.35 28.08 -170.54
C GLY A 324 0.40 27.43 -171.93
N ASP A 325 -0.14 28.14 -172.94
CA ASP A 325 0.05 27.97 -174.38
C ASP A 325 -0.40 26.65 -175.06
N GLN A 326 -1.39 25.90 -174.55
CA GLN A 326 -1.95 24.72 -175.27
C GLN A 326 -3.49 24.61 -175.20
N SER A 327 -4.10 24.24 -176.34
CA SER A 327 -5.55 24.34 -176.59
C SER A 327 -6.37 23.13 -176.11
N ALA A 328 -7.62 23.38 -175.72
CA ALA A 328 -8.52 22.53 -174.93
C ALA A 328 -8.95 21.17 -175.51
N ALA A 329 -8.47 20.76 -176.69
CA ALA A 329 -8.85 19.47 -177.28
C ALA A 329 -7.95 18.30 -176.83
N ASP A 330 -6.66 18.55 -176.54
CA ASP A 330 -5.71 17.50 -176.14
C ASP A 330 -5.82 17.14 -174.64
N ILE A 331 -6.40 18.03 -173.84
CA ILE A 331 -6.58 17.87 -172.38
C ILE A 331 -7.60 16.78 -172.05
N LEU A 332 -8.61 16.56 -172.90
CA LEU A 332 -9.64 15.54 -172.64
C LEU A 332 -9.12 14.10 -172.86
N GLY A 333 -8.09 13.90 -173.69
CA GLY A 333 -7.51 12.57 -173.92
C GLY A 333 -6.58 12.10 -172.79
N GLN A 334 -5.85 13.03 -172.16
CA GLN A 334 -4.91 12.71 -171.08
C GLN A 334 -5.62 12.52 -169.72
N LEU A 335 -6.81 13.10 -169.57
CA LEU A 335 -7.65 13.01 -168.37
C LEU A 335 -8.21 11.61 -168.13
N ASP A 336 -8.41 10.81 -169.18
CA ASP A 336 -8.95 9.46 -169.05
C ASP A 336 -7.87 8.41 -168.73
N GLU A 337 -6.61 8.68 -169.07
CA GLU A 337 -5.49 7.80 -168.75
C GLU A 337 -5.03 7.99 -167.29
N LEU A 338 -4.95 9.24 -166.82
CA LEU A 338 -4.56 9.56 -165.43
C LEU A 338 -5.60 9.16 -164.38
N LYS A 339 -6.89 9.06 -164.75
CA LYS A 339 -7.95 8.55 -163.85
C LYS A 339 -7.74 7.07 -163.49
N ARG A 340 -7.12 6.27 -164.37
CA ARG A 340 -6.87 4.84 -164.10
C ARG A 340 -5.73 4.64 -163.11
N GLU A 341 -4.72 5.50 -163.13
CA GLU A 341 -3.60 5.45 -162.19
C GLU A 341 -4.00 5.94 -160.78
N ASN A 342 -4.85 6.96 -160.70
CA ASN A 342 -5.33 7.52 -159.42
C ASN A 342 -6.20 6.53 -158.62
N ALA A 343 -6.87 5.59 -159.28
CA ALA A 343 -7.65 4.55 -158.61
C ALA A 343 -6.76 3.48 -157.92
N MET A 344 -5.54 3.26 -158.38
CA MET A 344 -4.60 2.32 -157.75
C MET A 344 -3.88 2.94 -156.54
N LEU A 345 -3.56 4.23 -156.59
CA LEU A 345 -2.90 4.93 -155.48
C LEU A 345 -3.83 5.19 -154.28
N LYS A 346 -5.13 5.42 -154.52
CA LYS A 346 -6.11 5.61 -153.42
C LYS A 346 -6.29 4.39 -152.52
N ARG A 347 -6.09 3.17 -153.03
CA ARG A 347 -6.13 1.94 -152.21
C ARG A 347 -4.90 1.76 -151.31
N SER A 348 -3.82 2.49 -151.57
CA SER A 348 -2.57 2.41 -150.78
C SER A 348 -2.55 3.37 -149.59
N LEU A 349 -3.39 4.41 -149.57
CA LEU A 349 -3.31 5.49 -148.57
C LEU A 349 -4.31 5.32 -147.41
N GLU A 350 -5.35 4.51 -147.58
CA GLU A 350 -6.30 4.15 -146.51
C GLU A 350 -5.69 3.19 -145.46
N GLN A 351 -4.42 2.78 -145.61
CA GLN A 351 -3.79 1.74 -144.79
C GLN A 351 -2.72 2.23 -143.78
N SER A 352 -2.52 3.53 -143.54
CA SER A 352 -1.59 3.96 -142.47
C SER A 352 -2.04 5.18 -141.64
N ASP A 353 -2.31 4.89 -140.35
CA ASP A 353 -1.86 5.59 -139.14
C ASP A 353 -2.35 7.02 -138.81
N THR A 354 -3.65 7.29 -138.93
CA THR A 354 -4.30 8.47 -138.31
C THR A 354 -5.33 8.14 -137.23
N SER A 355 -5.76 6.88 -137.15
CA SER A 355 -6.83 6.45 -136.22
C SER A 355 -6.33 6.08 -134.81
N GLU A 356 -5.05 5.74 -134.64
CA GLU A 356 -4.51 5.26 -133.36
C GLU A 356 -4.18 6.39 -132.39
N LEU A 357 -3.55 7.48 -132.86
CA LEU A 357 -3.17 8.63 -132.03
C LEU A 357 -4.37 9.46 -131.53
N GLN A 358 -5.45 9.56 -132.32
CA GLN A 358 -6.68 10.26 -131.90
C GLN A 358 -7.42 9.49 -130.80
N ARG A 359 -7.47 8.16 -130.90
CA ARG A 359 -8.06 7.30 -129.87
C ARG A 359 -7.29 7.37 -128.55
N GLU A 360 -5.96 7.51 -128.59
CA GLU A 360 -5.12 7.58 -127.39
C GLU A 360 -5.29 8.91 -126.62
N ILE A 361 -5.42 10.04 -127.32
CA ILE A 361 -5.65 11.36 -126.69
C ILE A 361 -7.04 11.44 -126.04
N ASP A 362 -8.08 10.92 -126.71
CA ASP A 362 -9.44 10.92 -126.18
C ASP A 362 -9.59 9.94 -125.00
N TYR A 363 -8.86 8.83 -125.03
CA TYR A 363 -8.76 7.89 -123.90
C TYR A 363 -8.06 8.52 -122.69
N LEU A 364 -6.96 9.26 -122.88
CA LEU A 364 -6.25 9.91 -121.77
C LEU A 364 -7.05 11.07 -121.15
N ARG A 365 -7.82 11.82 -121.95
CA ARG A 365 -8.70 12.90 -121.45
C ARG A 365 -9.90 12.37 -120.67
N SER A 366 -10.55 11.33 -121.18
CA SER A 366 -11.64 10.66 -120.45
C SER A 366 -11.12 10.04 -119.15
N SER A 367 -10.01 9.32 -119.19
CA SER A 367 -9.39 8.74 -117.99
C SER A 367 -9.02 9.78 -116.93
N LYS A 368 -8.48 10.94 -117.33
CA LYS A 368 -8.16 12.03 -116.38
C LYS A 368 -9.42 12.64 -115.75
N ALA A 369 -10.48 12.86 -116.53
CA ALA A 369 -11.73 13.41 -116.03
C ALA A 369 -12.42 12.45 -115.05
N ASP A 370 -12.35 11.14 -115.30
CA ASP A 370 -12.91 10.13 -114.41
C ASP A 370 -12.10 10.05 -113.10
N LEU A 371 -10.77 10.10 -113.17
CA LEU A 371 -9.91 10.15 -111.97
C LEU A 371 -10.13 11.41 -111.12
N GLU A 372 -10.37 12.56 -111.73
CA GLU A 372 -10.67 13.81 -111.00
C GLU A 372 -12.05 13.75 -110.31
N ARG A 373 -13.05 13.12 -110.94
CA ARG A 373 -14.36 12.86 -110.30
C ARG A 373 -14.23 11.90 -109.13
N ASP A 374 -13.49 10.80 -109.31
CA ASP A 374 -13.27 9.83 -108.25
C ASP A 374 -12.54 10.48 -107.06
N LEU A 375 -11.53 11.32 -107.31
CA LEU A 375 -10.84 12.06 -106.24
C LEU A 375 -11.75 13.07 -105.51
N ALA A 376 -12.70 13.70 -106.21
CA ALA A 376 -13.64 14.64 -105.62
C ALA A 376 -14.66 13.94 -104.70
N VAL A 377 -15.00 12.68 -104.98
CA VAL A 377 -15.88 11.85 -104.14
C VAL A 377 -15.11 11.21 -102.98
N ILE A 378 -13.93 10.64 -103.25
CA ILE A 378 -13.15 9.90 -102.24
C ILE A 378 -12.59 10.82 -101.15
N ARG A 379 -12.24 12.07 -101.45
CA ARG A 379 -11.67 13.00 -100.45
C ARG A 379 -12.63 13.33 -99.29
N PRO A 380 -13.88 13.78 -99.51
CA PRO A 380 -14.80 14.03 -98.42
C PRO A 380 -15.14 12.76 -97.65
N GLU A 381 -15.27 11.60 -98.31
CA GLU A 381 -15.47 10.31 -97.65
C GLU A 381 -14.28 9.93 -96.75
N LEU A 382 -13.04 10.22 -97.20
CA LEU A 382 -11.83 9.99 -96.42
C LEU A 382 -11.75 10.92 -95.20
N ASP A 383 -12.12 12.19 -95.35
CA ASP A 383 -12.11 13.17 -94.25
C ASP A 383 -13.22 12.90 -93.22
N GLU A 384 -14.41 12.48 -93.67
CA GLU A 384 -15.49 12.03 -92.81
C GLU A 384 -15.11 10.75 -92.06
N SER A 385 -14.56 9.75 -92.77
CA SER A 385 -14.02 8.54 -92.15
C SER A 385 -12.91 8.85 -91.15
N ARG A 386 -12.02 9.82 -91.43
CA ARG A 386 -10.96 10.24 -90.49
C ARG A 386 -11.51 10.92 -89.25
N ARG A 387 -12.55 11.75 -89.37
CA ARG A 387 -13.23 12.39 -88.23
C ARG A 387 -13.99 11.37 -87.39
N GLU A 388 -14.64 10.41 -88.02
CA GLU A 388 -15.25 9.29 -87.30
C GLU A 388 -14.21 8.47 -86.56
N LEU A 389 -13.07 8.19 -87.20
CA LEU A 389 -11.99 7.40 -86.60
C LEU A 389 -11.33 8.16 -85.45
N SER A 390 -11.15 9.49 -85.54
CA SER A 390 -10.65 10.30 -84.43
C SER A 390 -11.65 10.37 -83.27
N SER A 391 -12.95 10.53 -83.55
CA SER A 391 -14.01 10.50 -82.54
C SER A 391 -14.09 9.13 -81.85
N LYS A 392 -14.10 8.03 -82.61
CA LYS A 392 -14.09 6.66 -82.10
C LYS A 392 -12.81 6.36 -81.30
N ARG A 393 -11.66 6.90 -81.70
CA ARG A 393 -10.40 6.80 -80.92
C ARG A 393 -10.50 7.51 -79.57
N VAL A 394 -10.98 8.75 -79.54
CA VAL A 394 -11.15 9.51 -78.28
C VAL A 394 -12.12 8.77 -77.35
N ALA A 395 -13.28 8.34 -77.86
CA ALA A 395 -14.24 7.56 -77.09
C ALA A 395 -13.63 6.22 -76.59
N SER A 396 -12.83 5.54 -77.42
CA SER A 396 -12.12 4.32 -77.00
C SER A 396 -11.11 4.60 -75.89
N THR A 397 -10.36 5.69 -75.97
CA THR A 397 -9.38 6.06 -74.92
C THR A 397 -10.07 6.44 -73.61
N GLU A 398 -11.21 7.12 -73.66
CA GLU A 398 -12.03 7.43 -72.49
C GLU A 398 -12.63 6.17 -71.87
N LEU A 399 -13.18 5.27 -72.69
CA LEU A 399 -13.69 3.97 -72.23
C LEU A 399 -12.59 3.12 -71.61
N GLU A 400 -11.37 3.12 -72.16
CA GLU A 400 -10.21 2.45 -71.57
C GLU A 400 -9.74 3.11 -70.27
N ALA A 401 -9.82 4.43 -70.13
CA ALA A 401 -9.52 5.12 -68.89
C ALA A 401 -10.53 4.74 -67.80
N VAL A 402 -11.83 4.82 -68.09
CA VAL A 402 -12.91 4.43 -67.18
C VAL A 402 -12.83 2.94 -66.83
N ALA A 403 -12.52 2.07 -67.79
CA ALA A 403 -12.35 0.63 -67.54
C ALA A 403 -11.13 0.33 -66.65
N ARG A 404 -10.06 1.13 -66.74
CA ARG A 404 -8.90 1.02 -65.83
C ARG A 404 -9.25 1.48 -64.43
N GLU A 405 -9.92 2.63 -64.28
CA GLU A 405 -10.38 3.12 -62.98
C GLU A 405 -11.33 2.13 -62.31
N LYS A 406 -12.28 1.59 -63.06
CA LYS A 406 -13.20 0.55 -62.57
C LYS A 406 -12.45 -0.68 -62.07
N ARG A 407 -11.45 -1.17 -62.81
CA ARG A 407 -10.62 -2.31 -62.38
C ARG A 407 -9.86 -2.01 -61.07
N VAL A 408 -9.30 -0.80 -60.92
CA VAL A 408 -8.61 -0.40 -59.69
C VAL A 408 -9.58 -0.34 -58.51
N LEU A 409 -10.76 0.26 -58.70
CA LEU A 409 -11.79 0.34 -57.67
C LEU A 409 -12.34 -1.03 -57.28
N GLU A 410 -12.55 -1.92 -58.25
CA GLU A 410 -12.94 -3.32 -58.00
C GLU A 410 -11.85 -4.06 -57.21
N HIS A 411 -10.57 -3.86 -57.55
CA HIS A 411 -9.48 -4.46 -56.80
C HIS A 411 -9.40 -3.94 -55.36
N HIS A 412 -9.53 -2.62 -55.16
CA HIS A 412 -9.58 -2.01 -53.83
C HIS A 412 -10.79 -2.49 -53.02
N LYS A 413 -11.97 -2.57 -53.65
CA LYS A 413 -13.18 -3.10 -53.02
C LYS A 413 -12.97 -4.54 -52.56
N ASN A 414 -12.39 -5.38 -53.41
CA ASN A 414 -12.11 -6.78 -53.08
C ASN A 414 -11.07 -6.89 -51.95
N LEU A 415 -10.02 -6.07 -51.97
CA LEU A 415 -9.01 -6.04 -50.90
C LEU A 415 -9.62 -5.59 -49.56
N LEU A 416 -10.41 -4.52 -49.57
CA LEU A 416 -11.09 -4.03 -48.39
C LEU A 416 -12.11 -5.05 -47.87
N SER A 417 -12.87 -5.70 -48.76
CA SER A 417 -13.79 -6.78 -48.37
C SER A 417 -13.03 -7.93 -47.71
N ALA A 418 -11.93 -8.39 -48.30
CA ALA A 418 -11.11 -9.45 -47.72
C ALA A 418 -10.52 -9.04 -46.36
N GLN A 419 -10.08 -7.79 -46.18
CA GLN A 419 -9.63 -7.28 -44.89
C GLN A 419 -10.76 -7.18 -43.86
N ILE A 420 -11.95 -6.75 -44.28
CA ILE A 420 -13.14 -6.71 -43.42
C ILE A 420 -13.51 -8.12 -42.98
N ASP A 421 -13.47 -9.10 -43.90
CA ASP A 421 -13.77 -10.49 -43.61
C ASP A 421 -12.70 -11.12 -42.70
N GLU A 422 -11.41 -10.79 -42.89
CA GLU A 422 -10.33 -11.24 -42.01
C GLU A 422 -10.45 -10.63 -40.60
N LEU A 423 -10.73 -9.33 -40.50
CA LEU A 423 -10.98 -8.66 -39.23
C LEU A 423 -12.25 -9.18 -38.55
N GLY A 424 -13.32 -9.39 -39.32
CA GLY A 424 -14.56 -10.00 -38.88
C GLY A 424 -14.34 -11.40 -38.33
N GLY A 425 -13.64 -12.25 -39.08
CA GLY A 425 -13.23 -13.59 -38.66
C GLY A 425 -12.33 -13.57 -37.43
N ARG A 426 -11.41 -12.61 -37.31
CA ARG A 426 -10.56 -12.45 -36.12
C ARG A 426 -11.38 -12.02 -34.90
N ILE A 427 -12.33 -11.10 -35.06
CA ILE A 427 -13.27 -10.70 -34.01
C ILE A 427 -14.15 -11.88 -33.62
N GLU A 428 -14.67 -12.66 -34.57
CA GLU A 428 -15.46 -13.86 -34.30
C GLU A 428 -14.64 -14.94 -33.60
N HIS A 429 -13.39 -15.18 -34.00
CA HIS A 429 -12.48 -16.09 -33.32
C HIS A 429 -12.17 -15.61 -31.89
N LEU A 430 -11.89 -14.32 -31.69
CA LEU A 430 -11.64 -13.76 -30.36
C LEU A 430 -12.90 -13.83 -29.49
N THR A 431 -14.07 -13.50 -30.03
CA THR A 431 -15.34 -13.55 -29.30
C THR A 431 -15.79 -14.99 -29.01
N ASN A 432 -15.61 -15.94 -29.92
CA ASN A 432 -15.95 -17.35 -29.69
C ASN A 432 -14.94 -18.05 -28.75
N ALA A 433 -13.65 -17.72 -28.85
CA ALA A 433 -12.64 -18.15 -27.88
C ALA A 433 -12.89 -17.57 -26.47
N GLN A 434 -13.58 -16.43 -26.37
CA GLN A 434 -14.00 -15.85 -25.09
C GLN A 434 -15.33 -16.41 -24.58
N LYS A 435 -16.32 -16.65 -25.44
CA LYS A 435 -17.63 -17.25 -25.06
C LYS A 435 -17.53 -18.66 -24.47
N THR A 436 -16.46 -19.39 -24.77
CA THR A 436 -16.21 -20.75 -24.25
C THR A 436 -15.62 -20.75 -22.83
N LYS A 437 -15.26 -19.60 -22.27
CA LYS A 437 -14.80 -19.49 -20.87
C LYS A 437 -16.01 -19.30 -19.96
N THR A 438 -16.09 -20.14 -18.93
CA THR A 438 -17.09 -20.04 -17.87
C THR A 438 -17.14 -18.62 -17.29
N PRO A 439 -18.32 -18.10 -16.92
CA PRO A 439 -18.46 -16.75 -16.36
C PRO A 439 -17.57 -16.48 -15.15
N PHE A 440 -17.27 -17.53 -14.36
CA PHE A 440 -16.37 -17.52 -13.21
C PHE A 440 -15.21 -18.52 -13.42
N PRO A 441 -14.13 -18.13 -14.10
CA PRO A 441 -13.05 -19.07 -14.42
C PRO A 441 -12.22 -19.52 -13.22
N ALA A 442 -11.97 -18.67 -12.22
CA ALA A 442 -11.13 -19.06 -11.09
C ALA A 442 -11.92 -19.98 -10.14
N MET A 443 -13.17 -19.67 -9.84
CA MET A 443 -14.07 -20.57 -9.10
C MET A 443 -14.28 -21.91 -9.83
N SER A 444 -14.55 -21.89 -11.14
CA SER A 444 -14.75 -23.13 -11.89
C SER A 444 -13.50 -24.02 -11.90
N LEU A 445 -12.29 -23.42 -11.88
CA LEU A 445 -11.04 -24.16 -11.71
C LEU A 445 -10.95 -24.79 -10.31
N MET A 446 -11.29 -24.05 -9.26
CA MET A 446 -11.32 -24.57 -7.88
C MET A 446 -12.33 -25.72 -7.74
N ASP A 447 -13.51 -25.60 -8.37
CA ASP A 447 -14.51 -26.66 -8.38
C ASP A 447 -14.04 -27.92 -9.11
N SER A 448 -13.25 -27.78 -10.18
CA SER A 448 -12.69 -28.90 -10.92
C SER A 448 -11.48 -29.56 -10.23
N GLY A 449 -10.81 -28.83 -9.34
CA GLY A 449 -9.60 -29.30 -8.67
C GLY A 449 -9.88 -30.37 -7.60
N MET A 450 -9.23 -31.52 -7.74
CA MET A 450 -9.33 -32.63 -6.78
C MET A 450 -8.90 -32.22 -5.36
N GLU A 451 -7.93 -31.29 -5.26
CA GLU A 451 -7.45 -30.76 -3.99
C GLU A 451 -8.51 -30.02 -3.18
N TYR A 452 -9.51 -29.40 -3.81
CA TYR A 452 -10.55 -28.62 -3.13
C TYR A 452 -11.77 -29.49 -2.76
N ARG A 453 -11.90 -30.66 -3.39
CA ARG A 453 -12.98 -31.64 -3.15
C ARG A 453 -12.67 -32.65 -2.05
N ALA A 454 -11.39 -32.89 -1.75
CA ALA A 454 -10.99 -33.85 -0.73
C ALA A 454 -11.33 -33.33 0.68
N SER A 455 -12.15 -34.07 1.45
CA SER A 455 -12.43 -33.73 2.85
C SER A 455 -11.23 -34.02 3.75
N MET A 456 -10.87 -33.09 4.64
CA MET A 456 -9.87 -33.34 5.67
C MET A 456 -10.47 -34.20 6.80
N GLU A 457 -9.73 -35.24 7.20
CA GLU A 457 -10.01 -35.99 8.42
C GLU A 457 -9.71 -35.09 9.62
N HIS A 458 -10.67 -34.96 10.53
CA HIS A 458 -10.54 -34.09 11.70
C HIS A 458 -9.91 -34.88 12.84
N GLU A 459 -8.82 -34.36 13.42
CA GLU A 459 -8.20 -34.94 14.61
C GLU A 459 -9.02 -34.57 15.87
N SER A 460 -9.25 -35.55 16.76
CA SER A 460 -9.99 -35.31 18.01
C SER A 460 -9.13 -34.49 18.96
N VAL A 461 -9.62 -33.31 19.33
CA VAL A 461 -8.87 -32.36 20.15
C VAL A 461 -8.94 -32.75 21.64
N PRO A 462 -7.80 -32.89 22.35
CA PRO A 462 -7.80 -33.08 23.81
C PRO A 462 -8.29 -31.82 24.54
N GLY A 463 -8.45 -31.88 25.87
CA GLY A 463 -9.05 -30.78 26.65
C GLY A 463 -8.41 -29.41 26.37
N LEU A 464 -9.21 -28.33 26.45
CA LEU A 464 -8.85 -26.98 25.99
C LEU A 464 -7.49 -26.46 26.50
N LYS A 465 -7.09 -26.86 27.72
CA LYS A 465 -5.79 -26.49 28.28
C LYS A 465 -4.62 -27.12 27.53
N GLN A 466 -4.70 -28.43 27.26
CA GLN A 466 -3.69 -29.18 26.51
C GLN A 466 -3.64 -28.71 25.06
N PHE A 467 -4.81 -28.46 24.46
CA PHE A 467 -4.89 -27.90 23.11
C PHE A 467 -4.23 -26.52 22.99
N ALA A 468 -4.42 -25.63 23.98
CA ALA A 468 -3.77 -24.31 23.96
C ALA A 468 -2.24 -24.39 24.10
N GLU A 469 -1.72 -25.36 24.86
CA GLU A 469 -0.29 -25.64 25.02
C GLU A 469 0.29 -26.24 23.72
N GLU A 470 -0.37 -27.24 23.13
CA GLU A 470 0.00 -27.83 21.85
C GLU A 470 -0.03 -26.81 20.71
N LEU A 471 -1.08 -25.98 20.65
CA LEU A 471 -1.21 -24.92 19.66
C LEU A 471 -0.10 -23.88 19.81
N GLN A 472 0.32 -23.54 21.03
CA GLN A 472 1.47 -22.65 21.25
C GLN A 472 2.75 -23.23 20.65
N HIS A 473 3.01 -24.52 20.87
CA HIS A 473 4.17 -25.20 20.29
C HIS A 473 4.08 -25.31 18.76
N ARG A 474 2.89 -25.59 18.21
CA ARG A 474 2.66 -25.63 16.76
C ARG A 474 2.82 -24.25 16.12
N ILE A 475 2.33 -23.18 16.75
CA ILE A 475 2.51 -21.79 16.28
C ILE A 475 3.99 -21.40 16.31
N ALA A 476 4.70 -21.76 17.37
CA ALA A 476 6.13 -21.47 17.51
C ALA A 476 6.99 -22.13 16.42
N THR A 477 6.54 -23.28 15.89
CA THR A 477 7.23 -24.07 14.86
C THR A 477 6.62 -23.94 13.45
N ALA A 478 5.55 -23.15 13.29
CA ALA A 478 4.81 -23.05 12.03
C ALA A 478 5.55 -22.29 10.91
N GLU A 479 6.57 -21.49 11.24
CA GLU A 479 7.43 -20.83 10.27
C GLU A 479 8.83 -21.46 10.25
N GLU A 480 9.23 -21.98 9.08
CA GLU A 480 10.50 -22.72 8.89
C GLU A 480 11.76 -21.91 9.22
N GLN A 481 11.66 -20.58 9.33
CA GLN A 481 12.80 -19.66 9.47
C GLN A 481 12.77 -18.80 10.74
N VAL A 482 11.66 -18.75 11.47
CA VAL A 482 11.50 -17.87 12.64
C VAL A 482 10.64 -18.55 13.71
N GLU A 483 11.19 -18.70 14.91
CA GLU A 483 10.42 -19.17 16.06
C GLU A 483 9.60 -18.02 16.67
N LEU A 484 8.27 -18.09 16.55
CA LEU A 484 7.36 -17.06 17.05
C LEU A 484 6.77 -17.48 18.41
N PHE A 485 7.35 -16.97 19.50
CA PHE A 485 6.88 -17.24 20.86
C PHE A 485 5.83 -16.21 21.30
N TYR A 486 4.58 -16.66 21.40
CA TYR A 486 3.48 -15.87 21.97
C TYR A 486 3.15 -16.35 23.39
N PRO A 487 2.80 -15.45 24.32
CA PRO A 487 2.31 -15.82 25.63
C PRO A 487 1.06 -16.69 25.54
N LEU A 488 0.98 -17.71 26.39
CA LEU A 488 -0.14 -18.66 26.41
C LEU A 488 -1.48 -17.97 26.74
N LYS A 489 -1.44 -16.83 27.45
CA LYS A 489 -2.59 -15.96 27.69
C LYS A 489 -3.17 -15.41 26.37
N ASP A 490 -2.32 -14.99 25.44
CA ASP A 490 -2.74 -14.36 24.18
C ASP A 490 -3.30 -15.40 23.21
N ILE A 491 -2.76 -16.62 23.23
CA ILE A 491 -3.30 -17.76 22.47
C ILE A 491 -4.67 -18.17 22.99
N ARG A 492 -4.84 -18.22 24.33
CA ARG A 492 -6.17 -18.47 24.93
C ARG A 492 -7.17 -17.37 24.60
N LEU A 493 -6.73 -16.11 24.57
CA LEU A 493 -7.56 -14.98 24.17
C LEU A 493 -7.95 -15.07 22.69
N LEU A 494 -7.02 -15.46 21.81
CA LEU A 494 -7.30 -15.70 20.39
C LEU A 494 -8.32 -16.82 20.21
N LEU A 495 -8.13 -17.97 20.88
CA LEU A 495 -9.06 -19.10 20.85
C LEU A 495 -10.45 -18.71 21.36
N GLY A 496 -10.51 -18.01 22.51
CA GLY A 496 -11.76 -17.48 23.05
C GLY A 496 -12.42 -16.48 22.11
N GLY A 497 -11.65 -15.62 21.46
CA GLY A 497 -12.13 -14.67 20.47
C GLY A 497 -12.73 -15.37 19.25
N LEU A 498 -12.03 -16.36 18.68
CA LEU A 498 -12.48 -17.15 17.53
C LEU A 498 -13.78 -17.92 17.81
N ALA A 499 -13.98 -18.37 19.06
CA ALA A 499 -15.23 -18.99 19.48
C ALA A 499 -16.41 -18.01 19.57
N MET A 500 -16.16 -16.71 19.79
CA MET A 500 -17.19 -15.70 20.02
C MET A 500 -17.64 -14.97 18.75
N SER A 501 -16.75 -14.82 17.77
CA SER A 501 -17.00 -14.05 16.54
C SER A 501 -16.27 -14.68 15.35
N GLN A 502 -16.74 -14.40 14.13
CA GLN A 502 -16.04 -14.75 12.88
C GLN A 502 -15.14 -13.61 12.38
N LEU A 503 -15.32 -12.40 12.89
CA LEU A 503 -14.55 -11.21 12.55
C LEU A 503 -13.77 -10.73 13.78
N HIS A 504 -12.45 -10.55 13.61
CA HIS A 504 -11.55 -10.10 14.68
C HIS A 504 -10.69 -8.94 14.20
N VAL A 505 -10.49 -7.98 15.09
CA VAL A 505 -9.59 -6.84 14.87
C VAL A 505 -8.41 -6.99 15.83
N PHE A 506 -7.21 -7.19 15.28
CA PHE A 506 -5.98 -7.25 16.07
C PHE A 506 -5.46 -5.83 16.32
N GLN A 507 -5.62 -5.33 17.54
CA GLN A 507 -5.07 -4.05 17.97
C GLN A 507 -3.66 -4.23 18.55
N GLY A 508 -2.73 -3.34 18.20
CA GLY A 508 -1.41 -3.30 18.83
C GLY A 508 -0.48 -2.31 18.13
N ILE A 509 0.73 -2.13 18.65
CA ILE A 509 1.76 -1.27 18.06
C ILE A 509 2.28 -1.92 16.76
N SER A 510 2.78 -1.14 15.80
CA SER A 510 3.40 -1.69 14.58
C SER A 510 4.58 -2.59 14.93
N GLY A 511 4.80 -3.67 14.19
CA GLY A 511 5.91 -4.61 14.42
C GLY A 511 5.71 -5.64 15.54
N THR A 512 4.55 -5.66 16.21
CA THR A 512 4.22 -6.62 17.29
C THR A 512 3.79 -8.02 16.82
N GLY A 513 4.03 -8.35 15.55
CA GLY A 513 3.75 -9.70 15.02
C GLY A 513 2.27 -10.07 14.87
N LYS A 514 1.35 -9.10 14.76
CA LYS A 514 -0.10 -9.35 14.61
C LYS A 514 -0.44 -10.16 13.34
N THR A 515 0.12 -9.75 12.20
CA THR A 515 -0.06 -10.46 10.92
C THR A 515 0.61 -11.83 10.97
N SER A 516 1.78 -11.93 11.60
CA SER A 516 2.52 -13.19 11.77
C SER A 516 1.74 -14.18 12.64
N LEU A 517 1.09 -13.72 13.73
CA LEU A 517 0.25 -14.55 14.60
C LEU A 517 -0.90 -15.18 13.81
N ALA A 518 -1.62 -14.38 13.02
CA ALA A 518 -2.74 -14.87 12.22
C ALA A 518 -2.29 -15.92 11.18
N LYS A 519 -1.16 -15.68 10.51
CA LYS A 519 -0.57 -16.61 9.54
C LYS A 519 -0.09 -17.91 10.19
N ALA A 520 0.65 -17.80 11.28
CA ALA A 520 1.19 -18.94 12.00
C ALA A 520 0.07 -19.79 12.62
N PHE A 521 -0.98 -19.15 13.15
CA PHE A 521 -2.18 -19.84 13.63
C PHE A 521 -2.87 -20.62 12.51
N ALA A 522 -3.11 -20.00 11.35
CA ALA A 522 -3.75 -20.68 10.22
C ALA A 522 -2.95 -21.91 9.76
N LYS A 523 -1.63 -21.77 9.64
CA LYS A 523 -0.71 -22.89 9.30
C LYS A 523 -0.72 -23.99 10.36
N ALA A 524 -0.64 -23.63 11.65
CA ALA A 524 -0.64 -24.57 12.77
C ALA A 524 -1.93 -25.41 12.84
N MET A 525 -3.04 -24.84 12.40
CA MET A 525 -4.34 -25.51 12.30
C MET A 525 -4.54 -26.30 10.99
N GLY A 526 -3.55 -26.29 10.08
CA GLY A 526 -3.66 -26.91 8.75
C GLY A 526 -4.62 -26.17 7.80
N GLY A 527 -5.00 -24.94 8.16
CA GLY A 527 -5.82 -24.04 7.34
C GLY A 527 -4.98 -23.24 6.35
N PHE A 528 -5.65 -22.56 5.42
CA PHE A 528 -5.01 -21.61 4.51
C PHE A 528 -5.25 -20.18 4.97
N CYS A 529 -4.27 -19.30 4.76
CA CYS A 529 -4.38 -17.87 5.03
C CYS A 529 -4.10 -17.10 3.73
N THR A 530 -5.01 -16.21 3.36
CA THR A 530 -4.86 -15.31 2.20
C THR A 530 -4.72 -13.88 2.69
N ASP A 531 -3.57 -13.27 2.46
CA ASP A 531 -3.33 -11.87 2.79
C ASP A 531 -3.98 -10.98 1.74
N ILE A 532 -4.90 -10.13 2.18
CA ILE A 532 -5.57 -9.16 1.32
C ILE A 532 -5.15 -7.76 1.78
N ALA A 533 -4.20 -7.16 1.06
CA ALA A 533 -3.72 -5.82 1.37
C ALA A 533 -4.74 -4.77 0.88
N VAL A 534 -5.27 -3.98 1.81
CA VAL A 534 -6.19 -2.87 1.48
C VAL A 534 -5.41 -1.80 0.72
N GLN A 535 -5.93 -1.39 -0.45
CA GLN A 535 -5.33 -0.33 -1.26
C GLN A 535 -6.03 1.00 -1.00
N ALA A 536 -5.26 2.11 -1.04
CA ALA A 536 -5.77 3.46 -0.77
C ALA A 536 -6.87 3.94 -1.74
N GLY A 537 -7.07 3.24 -2.86
CA GLY A 537 -8.09 3.55 -3.87
C GLY A 537 -9.40 2.79 -3.73
N TRP A 538 -9.55 1.87 -2.78
CA TRP A 538 -10.78 1.09 -2.62
C TRP A 538 -11.91 1.97 -2.09
N ARG A 539 -13.01 2.03 -2.84
CA ARG A 539 -14.20 2.82 -2.50
C ARG A 539 -15.46 1.97 -2.52
N ASP A 540 -15.52 1.01 -3.45
CA ASP A 540 -16.72 0.23 -3.71
C ASP A 540 -16.51 -1.25 -3.43
N ARG A 541 -17.63 -1.98 -3.27
CA ARG A 541 -17.63 -3.44 -3.08
C ARG A 541 -16.91 -4.16 -4.21
N ASP A 542 -16.98 -3.61 -5.41
CA ASP A 542 -16.40 -4.20 -6.61
C ASP A 542 -14.86 -4.16 -6.59
N ASP A 543 -14.25 -3.29 -5.81
CA ASP A 543 -12.80 -3.26 -5.60
C ASP A 543 -12.32 -4.47 -4.77
N LEU A 544 -13.16 -4.92 -3.84
CA LEU A 544 -12.88 -6.05 -2.96
C LEU A 544 -13.27 -7.40 -3.60
N LEU A 545 -14.48 -7.49 -4.14
CA LEU A 545 -15.02 -8.74 -4.69
C LEU A 545 -14.67 -8.96 -6.16
N GLY A 546 -14.52 -7.88 -6.92
CA GLY A 546 -14.40 -7.91 -8.38
C GLY A 546 -15.61 -7.30 -9.08
N HIS A 547 -15.53 -7.23 -10.40
CA HIS A 547 -16.58 -6.65 -11.25
C HIS A 547 -16.92 -7.55 -12.43
N TYR A 548 -18.15 -7.44 -12.92
CA TYR A 548 -18.61 -8.15 -14.11
C TYR A 548 -18.35 -7.31 -15.37
N ASN A 549 -17.62 -7.88 -16.32
CA ASN A 549 -17.48 -7.29 -17.64
C ASN A 549 -18.59 -7.83 -18.55
N ALA A 550 -19.53 -6.95 -18.92
CA ALA A 550 -20.68 -7.29 -19.76
C ALA A 550 -20.31 -7.64 -21.21
N PHE A 551 -19.21 -7.09 -21.73
CA PHE A 551 -18.73 -7.39 -23.09
C PHE A 551 -18.11 -8.78 -23.17
N GLU A 552 -17.29 -9.13 -22.18
CA GLU A 552 -16.63 -10.44 -22.09
C GLU A 552 -17.50 -11.51 -21.44
N ARG A 553 -18.66 -11.12 -20.88
CA ARG A 553 -19.56 -11.94 -20.07
C ARG A 553 -18.86 -12.68 -18.92
N ARG A 554 -17.80 -12.07 -18.39
CA ARG A 554 -16.88 -12.67 -17.43
C ARG A 554 -16.82 -11.83 -16.17
N PHE A 555 -16.80 -12.49 -15.02
CA PHE A 555 -16.53 -11.85 -13.75
C PHE A 555 -15.02 -11.84 -13.47
N TYR A 556 -14.48 -10.66 -13.17
CA TYR A 556 -13.09 -10.47 -12.76
C TYR A 556 -12.96 -10.72 -11.27
N GLU A 557 -12.78 -11.98 -10.89
CA GLU A 557 -12.69 -12.43 -9.50
C GLU A 557 -11.42 -11.92 -8.81
N LYS A 558 -11.57 -11.14 -7.73
CA LYS A 558 -10.46 -10.69 -6.88
C LYS A 558 -10.09 -11.73 -5.82
N ASP A 559 -8.89 -11.61 -5.26
CA ASP A 559 -8.33 -12.55 -4.28
C ASP A 559 -9.23 -12.74 -3.05
N CYS A 560 -9.94 -11.68 -2.62
CA CYS A 560 -10.90 -11.78 -1.51
C CYS A 560 -12.07 -12.71 -1.84
N LEU A 561 -12.68 -12.57 -3.03
CA LEU A 561 -13.77 -13.42 -3.47
C LEU A 561 -13.31 -14.87 -3.67
N GLN A 562 -12.12 -15.06 -4.26
CA GLN A 562 -11.51 -16.37 -4.42
C GLN A 562 -11.23 -17.05 -3.06
N ALA A 563 -10.74 -16.31 -2.07
CA ALA A 563 -10.49 -16.81 -0.73
C ALA A 563 -11.78 -17.22 -0.01
N LEU A 564 -12.83 -16.39 -0.11
CA LEU A 564 -14.16 -16.68 0.43
C LEU A 564 -14.76 -17.94 -0.21
N TYR A 565 -14.65 -18.07 -1.54
CA TYR A 565 -15.12 -19.24 -2.25
C TYR A 565 -14.35 -20.49 -1.84
N ARG A 566 -13.02 -20.40 -1.81
CA ARG A 566 -12.14 -21.49 -1.35
C ARG A 566 -12.51 -21.98 0.04
N ALA A 567 -12.82 -21.07 0.98
CA ALA A 567 -13.21 -21.44 2.34
C ALA A 567 -14.51 -22.26 2.40
N GLN A 568 -15.38 -22.14 1.40
CA GLN A 568 -16.65 -22.87 1.30
C GLN A 568 -16.52 -24.21 0.58
N THR A 569 -15.38 -24.51 -0.06
CA THR A 569 -15.19 -25.78 -0.77
C THR A 569 -15.10 -26.97 0.21
N PRO A 570 -15.45 -28.20 -0.22
CA PRO A 570 -15.59 -29.37 0.66
C PRO A 570 -14.38 -29.70 1.54
N ARG A 571 -13.18 -29.26 1.16
CA ARG A 571 -11.96 -29.45 1.96
C ARG A 571 -11.92 -28.64 3.25
N TRP A 572 -12.41 -27.40 3.22
CA TRP A 572 -12.37 -26.48 4.37
C TRP A 572 -13.78 -26.15 4.90
N SER A 573 -14.81 -26.57 4.18
CA SER A 573 -16.20 -26.57 4.62
C SER A 573 -16.35 -27.47 5.85
N LEU A 574 -16.47 -26.84 7.01
CA LEU A 574 -17.10 -27.46 8.17
C LEU A 574 -18.51 -27.90 7.74
N ARG A 575 -18.79 -29.21 7.73
CA ARG A 575 -20.18 -29.68 7.73
C ARG A 575 -20.86 -29.02 8.92
N ARG A 576 -21.63 -27.96 8.68
CA ARG A 576 -22.70 -27.51 9.59
C ARG A 576 -23.75 -28.60 9.60
N GLY A 577 -23.44 -29.67 10.32
CA GLY A 577 -24.21 -30.89 10.41
C GLY A 577 -24.03 -31.51 11.79
N MET A 578 -24.12 -30.67 12.82
CA MET A 578 -24.53 -31.05 14.17
C MET A 578 -25.35 -29.86 14.70
N GLN A 579 -26.65 -29.90 14.41
CA GLN A 579 -27.66 -29.42 15.37
C GLN A 579 -27.83 -30.50 16.43
#